data_AF-L8TLW4-F1
#
_entry.id   AF-L8TLW4-F1
#
_cell.length_a   1.000
_cell.length_b   1.000
_cell.length_c   1.000
_cell.angle_alpha   90.00
_cell.angle_beta   90.00
_cell.angle_gamma   90.00
#
_symmetry.space_group_name_H-M   'P 1'
#
loop_
_entity.id
_entity.type
_entity.pdbx_description
1 polymer ?
#
loop_
_entity_poly.entity_id
_entity_poly.type
_entity_poly.pdbx_seq_one_letter_code
_entity_poly.pdbx_strand_id
1 'polypeptide(L)'
;MKREIDYRWRLAELMAARGMHNSTDLSPLLKERGIELSASQVYRLVTQRPERVSLMMIAALCDIFSCGPEDLVTVTATDAKPVKSPPTRTSST
;
A
#
# COMPACT_ATOMS: atom_id res chain seq x y z
N MET A 1 -15.37 -9.52 18.33
CA MET A 1 -14.84 -10.18 17.11
C MET A 1 -13.49 -9.56 16.79
N LYS A 2 -12.42 -10.35 16.70
CA LYS A 2 -11.10 -9.85 16.30
C LYS A 2 -11.07 -9.83 14.77
N ARG A 3 -10.75 -8.68 14.17
CA ARG A 3 -10.60 -8.53 12.72
C ARG A 3 -9.12 -8.52 12.37
N GLU A 4 -8.75 -9.28 11.35
CA GLU A 4 -7.46 -9.17 10.69
C GLU A 4 -7.60 -8.12 9.59
N ILE A 5 -6.86 -7.02 9.72
CA ILE A 5 -6.87 -5.89 8.79
C ILE A 5 -5.58 -5.94 7.98
N ASP A 6 -5.71 -5.83 6.66
CA ASP A 6 -4.59 -5.76 5.75
C ASP A 6 -4.88 -4.76 4.61
N TYR A 7 -3.86 -4.42 3.83
CA TYR A 7 -4.00 -3.54 2.68
C TYR A 7 -2.97 -3.83 1.60
N ARG A 8 -3.32 -3.47 0.36
CA ARG A 8 -2.44 -3.53 -0.80
C ARG A 8 -2.20 -2.13 -1.34
N TRP A 9 -0.94 -1.86 -1.63
CA TRP A 9 -0.48 -0.66 -2.29
C TRP A 9 -0.36 -0.90 -3.79
N ARG A 10 -1.04 -0.08 -4.60
CA ARG A 10 -1.22 -0.33 -6.04
C ARG A 10 -0.53 0.69 -6.95
N LEU A 11 0.39 1.49 -6.41
CA LEU A 11 1.06 2.55 -7.18
C LEU A 11 1.79 2.01 -8.41
N ALA A 12 2.49 0.88 -8.30
CA ALA A 12 3.19 0.28 -9.45
C ALA A 12 2.22 -0.11 -10.58
N GLU A 13 1.01 -0.59 -10.24
CA GLU A 13 -0.03 -0.93 -11.22
C GLU A 13 -0.54 0.34 -11.92
N LEU A 14 -0.78 1.41 -11.17
CA LEU A 14 -1.23 2.69 -11.70
C LEU A 14 -0.18 3.35 -12.59
N MET A 15 1.09 3.26 -12.22
CA MET A 15 2.23 3.70 -13.04
C MET A 15 2.27 2.93 -14.36
N ALA A 16 2.23 1.60 -14.32
CA ALA A 16 2.26 0.76 -15.52
C ALA A 16 1.07 1.06 -16.45
N ALA A 17 -0.13 1.28 -15.89
CA ALA A 17 -1.32 1.65 -16.68
C ALA A 17 -1.17 3.01 -17.40
N ARG A 18 -0.31 3.90 -16.90
CA ARG A 18 0.06 5.17 -17.56
C ARG A 18 1.32 5.09 -18.42
N GLY A 19 1.87 3.91 -18.64
CA GLY A 19 3.12 3.74 -19.40
C GLY A 19 4.37 4.25 -18.67
N MET A 20 4.29 4.45 -17.35
CA MET A 20 5.44 4.79 -16.52
C MET A 20 6.10 3.51 -16.04
N HIS A 21 7.35 3.30 -16.46
CA HIS A 21 8.08 2.06 -16.19
C HIS A 21 9.25 2.26 -15.21
N ASN A 22 9.63 3.52 -14.94
CA ASN A 22 10.68 3.86 -14.01
C ASN A 22 10.15 4.75 -12.88
N SER A 23 10.63 4.52 -11.66
CA SER A 23 10.31 5.40 -10.52
C SER A 23 10.68 6.87 -10.77
N THR A 24 11.68 7.12 -11.62
CA THR A 24 12.09 8.47 -12.05
C THR A 24 11.03 9.20 -12.87
N ASP A 25 10.11 8.48 -13.52
CA ASP A 25 9.00 9.07 -14.29
C ASP A 25 8.00 9.76 -13.36
N LEU A 26 7.91 9.32 -12.11
CA LEU A 26 7.00 9.86 -11.09
C LEU A 26 7.58 11.09 -10.36
N SER A 27 8.91 11.14 -10.18
CA SER A 27 9.60 12.21 -9.47
C SER A 27 9.25 13.64 -9.93
N PRO A 28 9.27 13.99 -11.24
CA PRO A 28 8.93 15.34 -11.67
C PRO A 28 7.48 15.70 -11.38
N LEU A 29 6.55 14.74 -11.50
CA LEU A 29 5.12 14.95 -11.26
C LEU A 29 4.81 15.21 -9.79
N LEU A 30 5.54 14.54 -8.88
CA LEU A 30 5.46 14.83 -7.44
C LEU A 30 6.03 16.22 -7.14
N LYS A 31 7.14 16.59 -7.78
CA LYS A 31 7.77 17.91 -7.60
C LYS A 31 6.86 19.06 -8.04
N GLU A 32 6.14 18.92 -9.14
CA GLU A 32 5.13 19.88 -9.61
C GLU A 32 4.03 20.16 -8.55
N ARG A 33 3.80 19.22 -7.64
CA ARG A 33 2.83 19.32 -6.54
C ARG A 33 3.47 19.71 -5.20
N GLY A 34 4.73 20.17 -5.23
CA GLY A 34 5.47 20.59 -4.05
C GLY A 34 5.99 19.42 -3.20
N ILE A 35 6.03 18.20 -3.73
CA ILE A 35 6.53 17.02 -3.04
C ILE A 35 7.91 16.67 -3.59
N GLU A 36 8.95 17.02 -2.85
CA GLU A 36 10.32 16.66 -3.19
C GLU A 36 10.75 15.39 -2.45
N LEU A 37 11.06 14.35 -3.23
CA LEU A 37 11.61 13.09 -2.76
C LEU A 37 12.92 12.78 -3.50
N SER A 38 13.86 12.17 -2.79
CA SER A 38 15.03 11.55 -3.42
C SER A 38 14.62 10.37 -4.30
N ALA A 39 15.43 10.03 -5.31
CA ALA A 39 15.18 8.89 -6.20
C ALA A 39 14.96 7.59 -5.41
N SER A 40 15.73 7.35 -4.34
CA SER A 40 15.57 6.20 -3.46
C SER A 40 14.23 6.20 -2.72
N GLN A 41 13.73 7.36 -2.28
CA GLN A 41 12.43 7.46 -1.64
C GLN A 41 11.30 7.18 -2.63
N VAL A 42 11.38 7.69 -3.86
CA VAL A 42 10.39 7.39 -4.91
C VAL A 42 10.43 5.91 -5.27
N TYR A 43 11.62 5.34 -5.44
CA TYR A 43 11.78 3.90 -5.69
C TYR A 43 11.11 3.05 -4.61
N ARG A 44 11.34 3.34 -3.32
CA ARG A 44 10.67 2.62 -2.22
C ARG A 44 9.17 2.84 -2.21
N LEU A 45 8.71 4.06 -2.48
CA LEU A 45 7.28 4.36 -2.56
C LEU A 45 6.60 3.52 -3.63
N VAL A 46 7.26 3.25 -4.75
CA VAL A 46 6.72 2.45 -5.85
C VAL A 46 6.82 0.95 -5.59
N THR A 47 7.96 0.48 -5.08
CA THR A 47 8.30 -0.95 -5.00
C THR A 47 7.97 -1.63 -3.67
N GLN A 48 7.80 -0.85 -2.61
CA GLN A 48 7.53 -1.37 -1.27
C GLN A 48 6.10 -1.05 -0.84
N ARG A 49 5.64 -1.74 0.20
CA ARG A 49 4.39 -1.43 0.87
C ARG A 49 4.66 -0.43 2.00
N PRO A 50 4.28 0.85 1.87
CA PRO A 50 4.59 1.85 2.88
C PRO A 50 3.66 1.74 4.09
N GLU A 51 4.21 1.70 5.31
CA GLU A 51 3.41 1.71 6.54
C GLU A 51 2.77 3.07 6.84
N ARG A 52 3.41 4.15 6.35
CA ARG A 52 2.98 5.52 6.58
C ARG A 52 3.16 6.32 5.30
N VAL A 53 2.11 7.03 4.94
CA VAL A 53 2.09 8.03 3.87
C VAL A 53 1.25 9.21 4.35
N SER A 54 1.63 10.42 3.98
CA SER A 54 0.82 11.60 4.30
C SER A 54 -0.42 11.64 3.41
N LEU A 55 -1.50 12.26 3.90
CA LEU A 55 -2.68 12.50 3.07
C LEU A 55 -2.36 13.37 1.84
N MET A 56 -1.38 14.29 1.96
CA MET A 56 -0.89 15.08 0.84
C MET A 56 -0.26 14.20 -0.25
N MET A 57 0.49 13.15 0.12
CA MET A 57 1.02 12.20 -0.84
C MET A 57 -0.10 11.43 -1.55
N ILE A 58 -1.10 10.96 -0.81
CA ILE A 58 -2.27 10.30 -1.40
C ILE A 58 -2.97 11.24 -2.39
N ALA A 59 -3.27 12.47 -1.98
CA ALA A 59 -3.93 13.46 -2.82
C ALA A 59 -3.14 13.78 -4.10
N ALA A 60 -1.81 13.95 -3.98
CA ALA A 60 -0.95 14.19 -5.13
C ALA A 60 -0.93 13.01 -6.11
N LEU A 61 -0.86 11.78 -5.60
CA LEU A 61 -0.94 10.57 -6.43
C LEU A 61 -2.31 10.45 -7.10
N CYS A 62 -3.41 10.68 -6.37
CA CYS A 62 -4.75 10.73 -6.93
C CYS A 62 -4.90 11.75 -8.05
N ASP A 63 -4.29 12.94 -7.91
CA ASP A 63 -4.29 13.96 -8.95
C ASP A 63 -3.44 13.56 -10.18
N ILE A 64 -2.21 13.05 -9.98
CA ILE A 64 -1.34 12.51 -11.05
C ILE A 64 -2.06 11.40 -11.81
N PHE A 65 -2.70 10.51 -11.05
CA PHE A 65 -3.34 9.32 -11.58
C PHE A 65 -4.83 9.50 -11.90
N SER A 66 -5.36 10.71 -11.77
CA SER A 66 -6.78 11.04 -11.99
C SER A 66 -7.72 9.96 -11.43
N CYS A 67 -7.43 9.50 -10.21
CA CYS A 67 -8.05 8.33 -9.57
C CYS A 67 -8.41 8.61 -8.11
N GLY A 68 -9.22 7.74 -7.51
CA GLY A 68 -9.58 7.82 -6.10
C GLY A 68 -8.53 7.16 -5.18
N PRO A 69 -8.56 7.42 -3.86
CA PRO A 69 -7.72 6.72 -2.89
C PRO A 69 -7.91 5.20 -2.91
N GLU A 70 -9.10 4.71 -3.25
CA GLU A 70 -9.45 3.28 -3.38
C GLU A 70 -8.72 2.58 -4.52
N ASP A 71 -8.32 3.31 -5.56
CA ASP A 71 -7.52 2.79 -6.65
C ASP A 71 -6.06 2.59 -6.21
N LEU A 72 -5.60 3.45 -5.29
CA LEU A 72 -4.23 3.49 -4.79
C LEU A 72 -4.01 2.51 -3.62
N VAL A 73 -4.98 2.40 -2.72
CA VAL A 73 -4.98 1.53 -1.53
C VAL A 73 -6.26 0.72 -1.47
N THR A 74 -6.14 -0.60 -1.58
CA THR A 74 -7.28 -1.50 -1.32
C THR A 74 -7.12 -2.12 0.06
N VAL A 75 -8.14 -2.01 0.91
CA VAL A 75 -8.16 -2.55 2.27
C VAL A 75 -8.90 -3.88 2.28
N THR A 76 -8.34 -4.87 2.99
CA THR A 76 -9.01 -6.14 3.28
C THR A 76 -9.20 -6.27 4.79
N ALA A 77 -10.38 -6.70 5.21
CA ALA A 77 -10.69 -6.95 6.61
C ALA A 77 -11.41 -8.30 6.71
N THR A 78 -10.79 -9.29 7.33
CA THR A 78 -11.35 -10.63 7.52
C THR A 78 -11.54 -10.93 9.00
N ASP A 79 -12.51 -11.78 9.36
CA ASP A 79 -12.60 -12.25 10.75
C ASP A 79 -11.39 -13.13 11.08
N ALA A 80 -10.76 -12.86 12.23
CA ALA A 80 -9.61 -13.63 12.68
C ALA A 80 -10.02 -15.09 12.89
N LYS A 81 -9.28 -16.03 12.28
CA LYS A 81 -9.56 -17.45 12.46
C LYS A 81 -9.41 -17.81 13.94
N PRO A 82 -10.36 -18.56 14.55
CA PRO A 82 -10.16 -19.04 15.90
C PRO A 82 -8.90 -19.90 15.94
N VAL A 83 -7.95 -19.53 16.80
CA VAL A 83 -6.74 -20.31 17.03
C VAL A 83 -7.20 -21.70 17.47
N LYS A 84 -6.88 -22.73 16.68
CA LYS A 84 -7.10 -24.12 17.08
C LYS A 84 -6.34 -24.36 18.37
N SER A 85 -7.06 -24.56 19.47
CA SER A 85 -6.46 -25.02 20.72
C SER A 85 -5.73 -26.34 20.47
N PRO A 86 -4.50 -26.52 20.97
CA PRO A 86 -3.80 -27.80 20.84
C PRO A 86 -4.61 -28.89 21.55
N PRO A 87 -4.62 -30.13 21.04
CA PRO A 87 -5.38 -31.22 21.63
C PRO A 87 -4.87 -31.47 23.06
N THR A 88 -5.78 -31.37 24.02
CA THR A 88 -5.58 -31.80 25.42
C THR A 88 -5.08 -33.24 25.41
N ARG A 89 -3.82 -33.47 25.81
CA ARG A 89 -3.35 -34.82 26.13
C ARG A 89 -4.07 -35.28 27.40
N THR A 90 -5.07 -36.13 27.23
CA THR A 90 -5.60 -36.94 28.34
C THR A 90 -4.54 -37.99 28.68
N SER A 91 -3.79 -37.76 29.76
CA SER A 91 -2.98 -38.77 30.43
C SER A 91 -3.91 -39.70 31.21
N SER A 92 -4.13 -40.90 30.69
CA SER A 92 -4.78 -41.99 31.42
C SER A 92 -3.72 -42.96 31.95
N THR A 93 -3.74 -43.05 33.28
CA THR A 93 -3.40 -44.15 34.22
C THR A 93 -2.38 -45.20 33.81
#